data_AF-A0A7J3MK42-F1
#
_entry.id   AF-A0A7J3MK42-F1
#
_cell.length_a   1.000
_cell.length_b   1.000
_cell.length_c   1.000
_cell.angle_alpha   90.00
_cell.angle_beta   90.00
_cell.angle_gamma   90.00
#
_symmetry.space_group_name_H-M   'P 1'
#
loop_
_entity.id
_entity.type
_entity.pdbx_description
1 polymer ?
#
loop_
_entity_poly.entity_id
_entity_poly.type
_entity_poly.pdbx_seq_one_letter_code
_entity_poly.pdbx_strand_id
1 'polypeptide(L)'
;RICREIAEQVVKLVREYEEEGVKIIAYIGVEGSPSCGVEWTHFEEERAEKGMGIFTETLLETMSNAGIRIAMLGLPESEKYGTIGEMLEKLKLIKP
;
A
#
# COMPACT_ATOMS: atom_id res chain seq x y z
N ARG A 1 8.13 -5.86 14.68
CA ARG A 1 9.31 -4.98 14.85
C ARG A 1 9.85 -4.53 13.49
N ILE A 2 10.31 -5.45 12.62
CA ILE A 2 10.88 -5.11 11.30
C ILE A 2 9.93 -4.24 10.44
N CYS A 3 8.65 -4.61 10.32
CA CYS A 3 7.68 -3.83 9.54
C CYS A 3 7.55 -2.36 9.99
N ARG A 4 7.66 -2.11 11.30
CA ARG A 4 7.58 -0.76 11.87
C ARG A 4 8.82 0.06 11.54
N GLU A 5 10.00 -0.53 11.70
CA GLU A 5 11.27 0.13 11.34
C GLU A 5 11.33 0.46 9.84
N ILE A 6 10.78 -0.39 8.97
CA ILE A 6 10.67 -0.09 7.53
C ILE A 6 9.61 0.99 7.28
N ALA A 7 8.46 0.93 7.95
CA ALA A 7 7.40 1.93 7.76
C ALA A 7 7.85 3.34 8.17
N GLU A 8 8.61 3.45 9.26
CA GLU A 8 9.23 4.71 9.69
C GLU A 8 10.22 5.25 8.65
N GLN A 9 11.02 4.37 8.03
CA GLN A 9 11.90 4.75 6.92
C GLN A 9 11.12 5.24 5.70
N VAL A 10 10.02 4.59 5.34
CA VAL A 10 9.16 5.04 4.23
C VAL A 10 8.52 6.40 4.55
N VAL A 11 8.06 6.62 5.78
CA VAL A 11 7.52 7.93 6.20
C VAL A 11 8.59 9.02 6.10
N LYS A 12 9.83 8.74 6.52
CA LYS A 12 10.95 9.67 6.35
C LYS A 12 11.18 10.00 4.87
N LEU A 13 11.20 8.97 4.02
CA LEU A 13 11.40 9.12 2.59
C LEU A 13 10.29 9.96 1.93
N VAL A 14 9.03 9.73 2.29
CA VAL A 14 7.90 10.54 1.77
C VAL A 14 8.08 12.02 2.14
N ARG A 15 8.48 12.32 3.38
CA ARG A 15 8.73 13.71 3.79
C ARG A 15 9.87 14.36 3.03
N GLU A 16 10.97 13.64 2.83
CA GLU A 16 12.11 14.12 2.04
C GLU A 16 11.68 14.45 0.60
N TYR A 17 10.83 13.61 -0.01
CA TYR A 17 10.25 13.92 -1.32
C TYR A 17 9.34 15.14 -1.30
N GLU A 18 8.44 15.26 -0.33
CA GLU A 18 7.53 16.41 -0.22
C GLU A 18 8.28 17.73 0.02
N GLU A 19 9.37 17.71 0.80
CA GLU A 19 10.25 18.87 1.04
C GLU A 19 10.93 19.35 -0.26
N GLU A 20 11.27 18.43 -1.16
CA GLU A 20 11.82 18.72 -2.49
C GLU A 20 10.73 19.00 -3.55
N GLY A 21 9.46 19.14 -3.13
CA GLY A 21 8.33 19.45 -4.01
C GLY A 21 7.81 18.27 -4.85
N VAL A 22 8.22 17.05 -4.52
CA VAL A 22 7.73 15.81 -5.14
C VAL A 22 6.53 15.29 -4.37
N LYS A 23 5.36 15.28 -5.01
CA LYS A 23 4.15 14.74 -4.38
C LYS A 23 4.03 13.24 -4.58
N ILE A 24 4.01 12.50 -3.48
CA ILE A 24 3.69 11.07 -3.48
C ILE A 24 2.17 10.90 -3.46
N ILE A 25 1.61 10.28 -4.50
CA ILE A 25 0.14 10.18 -4.65
C ILE A 25 -0.44 8.83 -4.20
N ALA A 26 0.37 7.77 -4.25
CA ALA A 26 -0.09 6.41 -3.94
C ALA A 26 1.04 5.49 -3.48
N TYR A 27 0.69 4.56 -2.61
CA TYR A 27 1.40 3.31 -2.35
C TYR A 27 0.76 2.19 -3.18
N ILE A 28 1.58 1.34 -3.80
CA ILE A 28 1.13 0.17 -4.56
C ILE A 28 1.70 -1.08 -3.90
N GLY A 29 0.82 -1.97 -3.42
CA GLY A 29 1.17 -3.24 -2.81
C GLY A 29 0.62 -4.42 -3.61
N VAL A 30 1.34 -5.55 -3.66
CA VAL A 30 0.89 -6.74 -4.40
C VAL A 30 -0.22 -7.45 -3.62
N GLU A 31 -1.38 -7.62 -4.24
CA GLU A 31 -2.51 -8.30 -3.61
C GLU A 31 -2.22 -9.77 -3.32
N GLY A 32 -2.73 -10.22 -2.18
CA GLY A 32 -2.51 -11.57 -1.68
C GLY A 32 -1.16 -11.78 -0.99
N SER A 33 -0.29 -10.77 -0.93
CA SER A 33 0.93 -10.84 -0.13
C SER A 33 0.62 -10.72 1.37
N PRO A 34 1.15 -11.63 2.22
CA PRO A 34 0.99 -11.53 3.69
C PRO A 34 1.60 -10.25 4.28
N SER A 35 2.54 -9.62 3.56
CA SER A 35 3.17 -8.37 3.99
C SER A 35 2.58 -7.15 3.27
N CYS A 36 2.43 -7.21 1.95
CA CYS A 36 2.17 -6.03 1.11
C CYS A 36 0.74 -5.95 0.56
N GLY A 37 -0.13 -6.93 0.84
CA GLY A 37 -1.52 -6.91 0.41
C GLY A 37 -2.25 -5.64 0.87
N VAL A 38 -3.17 -5.13 0.06
CA VAL A 38 -3.89 -3.87 0.35
C VAL A 38 -5.35 -4.14 0.66
N GLU A 39 -6.06 -4.81 -0.25
CA GLU A 39 -7.43 -5.27 -0.01
C GLU A 39 -7.49 -6.78 0.26
N TRP A 40 -6.48 -7.52 -0.19
CA TRP A 40 -6.40 -8.98 -0.10
C TRP A 40 -5.05 -9.44 0.46
N THR A 41 -5.08 -10.45 1.31
CA THR A 41 -3.90 -11.09 1.90
C THR A 41 -4.05 -12.63 1.88
N HIS A 42 -2.96 -13.35 2.01
CA HIS A 42 -2.93 -14.81 2.20
C HIS A 42 -2.06 -15.15 3.40
N PHE A 43 -2.65 -15.77 4.42
CA PHE A 43 -1.89 -16.42 5.50
C PHE A 43 -1.66 -17.91 5.22
N GLU A 44 -2.52 -18.51 4.39
CA GLU A 44 -2.43 -19.88 3.89
C GLU A 44 -2.48 -19.87 2.34
N GLU A 45 -1.75 -20.80 1.70
CA GLU A 45 -1.44 -20.77 0.25
C GLU A 45 -2.67 -20.66 -0.66
N GLU A 46 -3.85 -21.08 -0.22
CA GLU A 46 -5.03 -21.19 -1.08
C GLU A 46 -6.18 -20.24 -0.74
N ARG A 47 -6.14 -19.54 0.40
CA ARG A 47 -7.30 -18.73 0.83
C ARG A 47 -7.04 -17.23 0.75
N ALA A 48 -7.62 -16.61 -0.27
CA ALA A 48 -7.66 -15.15 -0.36
C ALA A 48 -8.56 -14.62 0.75
N GLU A 49 -7.98 -13.84 1.65
CA GLU A 49 -8.69 -13.20 2.74
C GLU A 49 -8.73 -11.70 2.52
N LYS A 50 -9.86 -11.08 2.85
CA LYS A 50 -9.97 -9.63 2.86
C LYS A 50 -9.16 -9.08 4.03
N GLY A 51 -8.22 -8.19 3.73
CA GLY A 51 -7.34 -7.61 4.74
C GLY A 51 -6.04 -7.07 4.15
N MET A 52 -5.36 -6.25 4.93
CA MET A 52 -4.02 -5.77 4.61
C MET A 52 -2.97 -6.77 5.03
N GLY A 53 -1.87 -6.82 4.30
CA GLY A 53 -0.66 -7.44 4.78
C GLY A 53 -0.08 -6.67 5.98
N ILE A 54 0.68 -7.35 6.82
CA ILE A 54 1.17 -6.78 8.09
C ILE A 54 2.01 -5.51 7.91
N PHE A 55 2.76 -5.43 6.80
CA PHE A 55 3.54 -4.22 6.49
C PHE A 55 2.64 -3.10 6.00
N THR A 56 1.68 -3.37 5.11
CA THR A 56 0.71 -2.37 4.64
C THR A 56 -0.10 -1.76 5.78
N GLU A 57 -0.60 -2.58 6.70
CA GLU A 57 -1.32 -2.12 7.89
C GLU A 57 -0.43 -1.21 8.77
N THR A 58 0.79 -1.67 9.07
CA THR A 58 1.76 -0.90 9.86
C THR A 58 2.12 0.41 9.17
N LEU A 59 2.29 0.40 7.85
CA LEU A 59 2.63 1.57 7.05
C LEU A 59 1.50 2.60 7.08
N LEU A 60 0.26 2.16 6.88
CA LEU A 60 -0.92 3.03 6.92
C LEU A 60 -1.09 3.69 8.30
N GLU A 61 -0.92 2.92 9.38
CA GLU A 61 -0.93 3.46 10.75
C GLU A 61 0.17 4.50 10.94
N THR A 62 1.40 4.17 10.53
CA THR A 62 2.57 5.05 10.71
C THR A 62 2.44 6.34 9.90
N MET A 63 1.98 6.26 8.65
CA MET A 63 1.69 7.43 7.81
C MET A 63 0.58 8.29 8.41
N SER A 64 -0.50 7.68 8.88
CA SER A 64 -1.63 8.39 9.50
C SER A 64 -1.19 9.15 10.74
N ASN A 65 -0.37 8.53 11.59
CA ASN A 65 0.22 9.16 12.78
C ASN A 65 1.17 10.32 12.42
N ALA A 66 1.84 10.23 11.26
CA ALA A 66 2.71 11.28 10.74
C ALA A 66 1.98 12.40 9.98
N GLY A 67 0.65 12.31 9.84
CA GLY A 67 -0.18 13.26 9.10
C GLY A 67 -0.15 13.09 7.58
N ILE A 68 0.46 12.01 7.08
CA ILE A 68 0.61 11.72 5.66
C ILE A 68 -0.63 10.99 5.15
N ARG A 69 -1.18 11.43 4.02
CA ARG A 69 -2.34 10.82 3.38
C ARG A 69 -2.03 10.54 1.91
N ILE A 70 -1.80 9.27 1.61
CA ILE A 70 -1.61 8.78 0.24
C ILE A 70 -2.65 7.71 -0.05
N ALA A 71 -2.98 7.50 -1.33
CA ALA A 71 -3.87 6.41 -1.70
C ALA A 71 -3.16 5.06 -1.52
N MET A 72 -3.89 4.04 -1.08
CA MET A 72 -3.39 2.67 -1.00
C MET A 72 -4.03 1.87 -2.14
N LEU A 73 -3.23 1.30 -3.03
CA LEU A 73 -3.71 0.54 -4.19
C LEU A 73 -3.12 -0.86 -4.21
N GLY A 74 -4.00 -1.85 -4.38
CA GLY A 74 -3.60 -3.21 -4.65
C GLY A 74 -3.28 -3.46 -6.12
N LEU A 75 -2.13 -4.05 -6.39
CA LEU A 75 -1.78 -4.61 -7.69
C LEU A 75 -2.23 -6.07 -7.74
N PRO A 76 -3.22 -6.43 -8.57
CA PRO A 76 -3.65 -7.81 -8.69
C PRO A 76 -2.64 -8.63 -9.51
N GLU A 77 -2.01 -9.61 -8.87
CA GLU A 77 -1.09 -10.56 -9.54
C GLU A 77 -1.83 -11.65 -10.32
N SER A 78 -3.10 -11.89 -9.99
CA SER A 78 -3.96 -12.88 -10.62
C SER A 78 -5.42 -12.44 -10.59
N GLU A 79 -6.23 -13.01 -11.49
CA GLU A 79 -7.64 -12.63 -11.67
C GLU A 79 -8.48 -12.79 -10.40
N LYS A 80 -8.06 -13.63 -9.44
CA LYS A 80 -8.73 -13.78 -8.14
C LYS A 80 -8.77 -12.50 -7.30
N TYR A 81 -7.87 -11.55 -7.53
CA TYR A 81 -7.83 -10.28 -6.80
C TYR A 81 -8.39 -9.11 -7.60
N GLY A 82 -8.78 -9.35 -8.86
CA GLY A 82 -9.22 -8.33 -9.81
C GLY A 82 -8.28 -8.21 -11.01
N THR A 83 -8.40 -7.10 -11.73
CA THR A 83 -7.65 -6.84 -12.97
C THR A 83 -6.77 -5.60 -12.85
N ILE A 84 -5.67 -5.59 -13.61
CA ILE A 84 -4.82 -4.39 -13.71
C ILE A 84 -5.62 -3.19 -14.24
N GLY A 85 -6.60 -3.42 -15.12
CA GLY A 85 -7.47 -2.36 -15.64
C GLY A 85 -8.23 -1.62 -14.55
N GLU A 86 -8.82 -2.33 -13.60
CA GLU A 86 -9.54 -1.73 -12.46
C GLU A 86 -8.61 -0.91 -11.56
N MET A 87 -7.40 -1.41 -11.30
CA MET A 87 -6.37 -0.67 -10.55
C MET A 87 -5.96 0.61 -11.28
N LEU A 88 -5.76 0.55 -12.60
CA LEU A 88 -5.41 1.73 -13.40
C LEU A 88 -6.51 2.78 -13.41
N GLU A 89 -7.78 2.37 -13.44
CA GLU A 89 -8.90 3.31 -13.30
C GLU A 89 -8.89 3.97 -11.91
N LYS A 90 -8.65 3.22 -10.83
CA LYS A 90 -8.45 3.80 -9.48
C LYS A 90 -7.30 4.81 -9.46
N LEU A 91 -6.17 4.48 -10.12
CA LEU A 91 -5.00 5.35 -10.19
C LEU A 91 -5.29 6.67 -10.93
N LYS A 92 -6.04 6.62 -12.04
CA LYS A 92 -6.43 7.82 -12.81
C LYS A 92 -7.33 8.79 -12.02
N LEU A 93 -8.07 8.28 -11.04
CA LEU A 93 -8.94 9.11 -10.18
C LEU A 93 -8.15 9.88 -9.12
N ILE A 94 -6.91 9.49 -8.85
CA ILE A 94 -6.05 10.17 -7.88
C ILE A 94 -5.46 11.40 -8.55
N LYS A 95 -5.86 12.58 -8.05
CA LYS A 95 -5.31 13.85 -8.52
C LYS A 95 -3.99 14.14 -7.80
N PRO A 96 -2.94 14.58 -8.54
CA PRO A 96 -1.75 15.15 -7.94
C PRO A 96 -2.02 16.53 -7.33
#